data_AF-D4DSQ2-F1
#
_entry.id   AF-D4DSQ2-F1
#
_cell.length_a   1.000
_cell.length_b   1.000
_cell.length_c   1.000
_cell.angle_alpha   90.00
_cell.angle_beta   90.00
_cell.angle_gamma   90.00
#
_symmetry.space_group_name_H-M   'P 1'
#
loop_
_entity.id
_entity.type
_entity.pdbx_description
1 polymer ?
#
loop_
_entity_poly.entity_id
_entity_poly.type
_entity_poly.pdbx_seq_one_letter_code
_entity_poly.pdbx_strand_id
1 'polypeptide(L)'
;MLTFSDGLDIERSWALHQYFKDRFKTSFGIGTNLTNDLGHTPLNIVLKLVECNGQSVAKLSDSPGKTMTDNDTFLAYLRQTFQIPEPK
;
A
#
# COMPACT_ATOMS: atom_id res chain seq x y z
N MET A 1 5.42 -3.10 -17.61
CA MET A 1 5.17 -4.29 -16.77
C MET A 1 4.49 -3.81 -15.50
N LEU A 2 3.39 -4.42 -15.09
CA LEU A 2 2.67 -4.06 -13.87
C LEU A 2 3.01 -5.09 -12.78
N THR A 3 3.43 -4.60 -11.61
CA THR A 3 3.71 -5.44 -10.45
C THR A 3 2.64 -5.21 -9.39
N PHE A 4 1.93 -6.28 -9.03
CA PHE A 4 0.91 -6.26 -7.99
C PHE A 4 1.44 -6.97 -6.75
N SER A 5 1.29 -6.34 -5.58
CA SER A 5 1.81 -6.90 -4.32
C SER A 5 1.03 -6.49 -3.06
N ASP A 6 -0.13 -5.85 -3.20
CA ASP A 6 -0.96 -5.41 -2.07
C ASP A 6 -1.87 -6.55 -1.59
N GLY A 7 -1.40 -7.33 -0.61
CA GLY A 7 -2.21 -8.34 0.09
C GLY A 7 -2.88 -9.34 -0.86
N LEU A 8 -2.09 -9.89 -1.79
CA LEU A 8 -2.59 -10.85 -2.77
C LEU A 8 -2.71 -12.26 -2.20
N ASP A 9 -3.66 -13.01 -2.75
CA ASP A 9 -3.74 -14.46 -2.73
C ASP A 9 -3.63 -15.01 -4.17
N ILE A 10 -3.71 -16.34 -4.33
CA ILE A 10 -3.61 -16.98 -5.64
C ILE A 10 -4.77 -16.59 -6.56
N GLU A 11 -6.01 -16.59 -6.07
CA GLU A 11 -7.20 -16.33 -6.89
C GLU A 11 -7.23 -14.90 -7.42
N ARG A 12 -6.93 -13.93 -6.55
CA ARG A 12 -6.85 -12.50 -6.91
C ARG A 12 -5.70 -12.23 -7.86
N SER A 13 -4.56 -12.89 -7.67
CA SER A 13 -3.42 -12.80 -8.60
C SER A 13 -3.81 -13.33 -9.98
N TRP A 14 -4.51 -14.48 -10.03
CA TRP A 14 -5.01 -15.06 -11.27
C TRP A 14 -6.02 -14.17 -11.98
N ALA A 15 -6.97 -13.58 -11.25
CA ALA A 15 -7.96 -12.66 -11.80
C ALA A 15 -7.30 -11.42 -12.44
N LEU A 16 -6.32 -10.83 -11.75
CA LEU A 16 -5.53 -9.71 -12.28
C LEU A 16 -4.73 -10.11 -13.52
N HIS A 17 -4.11 -11.30 -13.52
CA HIS A 17 -3.41 -11.80 -14.70
C HIS A 17 -4.37 -11.92 -15.89
N GLN A 18 -5.50 -12.60 -15.72
CA GLN A 18 -6.48 -12.80 -16.78
C GLN A 18 -7.01 -11.48 -17.34
N TYR A 19 -7.18 -10.47 -16.50
CA TYR A 19 -7.62 -9.14 -16.93
C TYR A 19 -6.55 -8.38 -17.73
N PHE A 20 -5.26 -8.50 -17.38
CA PHE A 20 -4.19 -7.69 -17.96
C PHE A 20 -3.26 -8.41 -18.96
N LYS A 21 -3.32 -9.74 -19.08
CA LYS A 21 -2.35 -10.56 -19.83
C LYS A 21 -2.14 -10.13 -21.28
N ASP A 22 -3.17 -9.63 -21.95
CA ASP A 22 -3.12 -9.22 -23.37
C ASP A 22 -2.70 -7.76 -23.55
N ARG A 23 -2.55 -6.99 -22.45
CA ARG A 23 -2.24 -5.56 -22.46
C ARG A 23 -0.86 -5.25 -21.88
N PHE A 24 -0.47 -5.95 -20.82
CA PHE A 24 0.77 -5.71 -20.11
C PHE A 24 1.37 -7.01 -19.59
N LYS A 25 2.70 -7.08 -19.54
CA LYS A 25 3.39 -8.08 -18.70
C LYS A 25 3.03 -7.83 -17.24
N THR A 26 2.61 -8.87 -16.52
CA THR A 26 2.23 -8.81 -15.12
C THR A 26 3.19 -9.60 -14.24
N SER A 27 3.47 -9.08 -13.04
CA SER A 27 4.22 -9.78 -11.98
C SER A 27 3.46 -9.69 -10.66
N PHE A 28 3.59 -10.70 -9.81
CA PHE A 28 2.82 -10.82 -8.55
C PHE A 28 3.75 -11.12 -7.38
N GLY A 29 3.71 -10.26 -6.35
CA GLY A 29 4.36 -10.48 -5.07
C GLY A 29 3.33 -10.95 -4.05
N ILE A 30 3.38 -12.23 -3.67
CA ILE A 30 2.49 -12.83 -2.68
C ILE A 30 3.27 -13.00 -1.38
N GLY A 31 2.87 -12.26 -0.34
CA GLY A 31 3.54 -12.23 0.96
C GLY A 31 2.89 -13.19 1.95
N THR A 32 2.12 -12.65 2.89
CA THR A 32 1.51 -13.38 4.02
C THR A 32 0.75 -14.64 3.59
N ASN A 33 -0.05 -14.57 2.52
CA ASN A 33 -0.81 -15.73 2.04
C ASN A 33 0.10 -16.86 1.51
N LEU A 34 1.32 -16.54 1.04
CA LEU A 34 2.27 -17.55 0.60
C LEU A 34 3.09 -18.12 1.75
N THR A 35 3.55 -17.25 2.67
CA THR A 35 4.57 -17.63 3.67
C THR A 35 4.01 -17.90 5.07
N ASN A 36 2.76 -17.53 5.35
CA ASN A 36 2.15 -17.67 6.67
C ASN A 36 0.65 -18.00 6.60
N ASP A 37 0.28 -18.93 5.71
CA ASP A 37 -1.07 -19.49 5.61
C ASP A 37 -1.14 -20.86 6.32
N LEU A 38 -1.22 -20.81 7.65
CA LEU A 38 -1.17 -21.99 8.52
C LEU A 38 -2.45 -22.17 9.36
N GLY A 39 -3.56 -21.59 8.92
CA GLY A 39 -4.87 -21.72 9.59
C GLY A 39 -5.08 -20.85 10.83
N HIS A 40 -4.09 -20.04 11.23
CA HIS A 40 -4.23 -19.02 12.27
C HIS A 40 -4.24 -17.61 11.67
N THR A 41 -4.71 -16.62 12.44
CA THR A 41 -4.68 -15.22 11.99
C THR A 41 -3.25 -14.67 12.09
N PRO A 42 -2.63 -14.24 10.98
CA PRO A 42 -1.28 -13.68 11.01
C PRO A 42 -1.24 -12.34 11.76
N LEU A 43 -0.12 -12.06 12.44
CA LEU A 43 0.11 -10.74 13.03
C LEU A 43 0.27 -9.69 11.93
N ASN A 44 -0.43 -8.56 12.09
CA ASN A 44 -0.32 -7.42 11.18
C ASN A 44 0.55 -6.34 11.81
N ILE A 45 1.86 -6.41 11.58
CA ILE A 45 2.86 -5.51 12.14
C ILE A 45 3.44 -4.66 11.01
N VAL A 46 3.58 -3.36 11.27
CA VAL A 46 4.17 -2.41 10.32
C VAL A 46 5.27 -1.60 11.00
N LEU A 47 6.36 -1.37 10.28
CA LEU A 47 7.40 -0.40 10.63
C LEU A 47 7.40 0.67 9.54
N LYS A 48 7.31 1.94 9.93
CA LYS A 48 7.26 3.08 9.00
C LYS A 48 8.26 4.14 9.41
N LEU A 49 8.82 4.82 8.41
CA LEU A 49 9.63 6.01 8.64
C LEU A 49 8.72 7.18 9.05
N VAL A 50 9.07 7.86 10.14
CA VAL A 50 8.30 9.01 10.68
C VAL A 50 9.07 10.32 10.56
N GLU A 51 10.41 10.26 10.49
CA GLU A 51 11.28 11.43 10.40
C GLU A 51 12.50 11.15 9.50
N CYS A 52 12.97 12.16 8.78
CA CYS A 52 14.24 12.16 8.07
C CYS A 52 14.91 13.53 8.23
N ASN A 53 16.18 13.57 8.65
CA ASN A 53 16.93 14.81 8.88
C ASN A 53 16.22 15.83 9.81
N GLY A 54 15.55 15.36 10.87
CA GLY A 54 14.81 16.23 11.78
C GLY A 54 13.48 16.76 11.22
N GLN A 55 13.03 16.27 10.05
CA GLN A 55 11.80 16.70 9.40
C GLN A 55 10.78 15.55 9.31
N SER A 56 9.52 15.85 9.57
CA SER A 56 8.41 14.89 9.45
C SER A 56 8.29 14.38 8.01
N VAL A 57 8.01 13.08 7.88
CA VAL A 57 7.64 12.46 6.59
C VAL A 57 6.26 11.82 6.71
N ALA A 58 5.58 11.65 5.58
CA ALA A 58 4.27 11.01 5.54
C ALA A 58 4.09 10.19 4.27
N LYS A 59 3.23 9.18 4.36
CA LYS A 59 2.76 8.42 3.20
C LYS A 59 1.28 8.73 2.99
N LEU A 60 0.97 9.39 1.88
CA LEU A 60 -0.38 9.47 1.34
C LEU A 60 -0.66 8.19 0.55
N SER A 61 -1.80 7.56 0.80
CA SER A 61 -2.21 6.32 0.14
C SER A 61 -3.58 6.50 -0.47
N ASP A 62 -3.83 5.85 -1.61
CA ASP A 62 -5.16 5.85 -2.24
C ASP A 62 -6.21 5.06 -1.43
N SER A 63 -5.77 4.29 -0.43
CA SER A 63 -6.65 3.60 0.51
C SER A 63 -6.89 4.47 1.75
N PRO A 64 -8.15 4.77 2.09
CA PRO A 64 -8.50 5.46 3.34
C PRO A 64 -7.90 4.73 4.55
N GLY A 65 -7.45 5.47 5.56
CA GLY A 65 -6.90 4.91 6.80
C GLY A 65 -5.46 4.39 6.75
N LYS A 66 -4.77 4.39 5.59
CA LYS A 66 -3.33 4.05 5.51
C LYS A 66 -2.40 5.26 5.73
N THR A 67 -2.95 6.46 5.92
CA THR A 67 -2.20 7.68 6.22
C THR A 67 -1.78 7.65 7.69
N MET A 68 -0.47 7.63 7.94
CA MET A 68 0.09 7.68 9.29
C MET A 68 1.03 8.87 9.34
N THR A 69 0.71 9.86 10.16
CA THR A 69 1.64 10.91 10.57
C THR A 69 1.12 11.50 11.87
N ASP A 70 2.04 11.88 12.74
CA ASP A 70 1.72 12.50 14.03
C ASP A 70 1.67 14.04 13.89
N ASN A 71 1.75 14.55 12.65
CA ASN A 71 1.81 15.97 12.33
C ASN A 71 0.78 16.34 11.25
N ASP A 72 -0.43 16.67 11.70
CA ASP A 72 -1.54 17.05 10.82
C ASP A 72 -1.24 18.31 9.98
N THR A 73 -0.39 19.21 10.48
CA THR A 73 0.00 20.43 9.73
C THR A 73 0.85 20.06 8.51
N PHE A 74 1.82 19.17 8.69
CA PHE A 74 2.63 18.65 7.58
C PHE A 74 1.77 17.87 6.58
N LEU A 75 0.78 17.11 7.07
CA LEU A 75 -0.14 16.37 6.22
C LEU A 75 -0.99 17.28 5.33
N ALA A 76 -1.57 18.33 5.92
CA ALA A 76 -2.36 19.32 5.20
C ALA A 76 -1.52 20.04 4.14
N TYR A 77 -0.30 20.44 4.50
CA TYR A 77 0.66 21.03 3.56
C TYR A 77 0.99 20.08 2.40
N LEU A 78 1.26 18.80 2.69
CA LEU A 78 1.57 17.80 1.67
C LEU A 78 0.38 17.58 0.71
N ARG A 79 -0.85 17.47 1.25
CA ARG A 79 -2.08 17.36 0.44
C ARG A 79 -2.27 18.58 -0.47
N GLN A 80 -2.11 19.79 0.07
CA GLN A 80 -2.20 21.02 -0.71
C GLN A 80 -1.16 21.05 -1.84
N THR A 81 0.09 20.69 -1.53
CA THR A 81 1.21 20.68 -2.48
C THR A 81 0.94 19.74 -3.66
N PHE A 82 0.39 18.55 -3.38
CA PHE A 82 0.07 17.55 -4.40
C PHE A 82 -1.37 17.63 -4.92
N GLN A 83 -2.15 18.65 -4.52
CA GLN A 83 -3.54 18.86 -4.93
C GLN A 83 -4.44 17.64 -4.65
N ILE A 84 -4.19 16.96 -3.53
CA ILE A 84 -4.95 15.76 -3.11
C ILE A 84 -6.07 16.21 -2.16
N PRO A 85 -7.35 15.90 -2.46
CA PRO A 85 -8.45 16.26 -1.57
C PRO A 85 -8.41 15.48 -0.26
N GLU A 86 -9.05 16.02 0.77
CA GLU A 86 -9.32 15.28 2.01
C GLU A 86 -10.14 14.01 1.69
N PRO A 87 -9.79 12.86 2.28
CA PRO A 87 -10.60 11.66 2.17
C PRO A 87 -11.99 11.91 2.76
N LYS A 88 -13.03 11.40 2.10
CA LYS A 88 -14.42 11.45 2.60
C LYS A 88 -14.64 10.46 3.75
#